data_AF-A0A3D9UGN5-F1
#
_entry.id   AF-A0A3D9UGN5-F1
#
_cell.length_a   1.000
_cell.length_b   1.000
_cell.length_c   1.000
_cell.angle_alpha   90.00
_cell.angle_beta   90.00
_cell.angle_gamma   90.00
#
_symmetry.space_group_name_H-M   'P 1'
#
loop_
_entity.id
_entity.type
_entity.pdbx_description
1 polymer ?
#
loop_
_entity_poly.entity_id
_entity_poly.type
_entity_poly.pdbx_seq_one_letter_code
_entity_poly.pdbx_strand_id
1 'polypeptide(L)'
;MKQYSVADYTTALNGLLPTGMAWTRRPESAISKVIRALARSYHRSDQDAHLLLEGSFPATATIMLPEWEKSLGLPDDCAIGEIDSISLRQKSVVAKLLRTGGQSKAYFIGLAAELGFHITVTEFRQARAGMSACGDALNGGDWPFVWRISAPATTINYAVAGGSYCGDPLRSWGNKKLECQFQRISPSHTILQFGYSQ
;
A
#
# COMPACT_ATOMS: atom_id res chain seq x y z
N MET A 1 -5.68 12.96 -17.30
CA MET A 1 -5.70 12.91 -18.78
C MET A 1 -7.17 12.85 -19.20
N LYS A 2 -7.62 13.59 -20.22
CA LYS A 2 -9.06 13.62 -20.56
C LYS A 2 -9.42 12.34 -21.34
N GLN A 3 -10.29 11.51 -20.78
CA GLN A 3 -10.78 10.29 -21.45
C GLN A 3 -11.68 10.68 -22.63
N TYR A 4 -11.44 10.07 -23.80
CA TYR A 4 -12.30 10.27 -24.97
C TYR A 4 -13.57 9.43 -24.83
N SER A 5 -14.71 10.00 -25.19
CA SER A 5 -15.98 9.29 -25.17
C SER A 5 -16.13 8.35 -26.38
N VAL A 6 -17.06 7.40 -26.29
CA VAL A 6 -17.43 6.56 -27.44
C VAL A 6 -17.88 7.41 -28.64
N ALA A 7 -18.51 8.58 -28.41
CA ALA A 7 -18.94 9.48 -29.46
C ALA A 7 -17.76 10.14 -30.18
N ASP A 8 -16.70 10.51 -29.45
CA ASP A 8 -15.48 11.07 -30.02
C ASP A 8 -14.79 10.04 -30.93
N TYR A 9 -14.65 8.80 -30.46
CA TYR A 9 -14.12 7.70 -31.27
C TYR A 9 -15.00 7.40 -32.49
N THR A 10 -16.33 7.42 -32.33
CA THR A 10 -17.28 7.19 -33.43
C THR A 10 -17.12 8.27 -34.51
N THR A 11 -16.98 9.52 -34.10
CA THR A 11 -16.78 10.66 -35.02
C THR A 11 -15.47 10.54 -35.77
N ALA A 12 -14.38 10.22 -35.06
CA ALA A 12 -13.07 10.00 -35.67
C ALA A 12 -13.08 8.85 -36.69
N LEU A 13 -13.64 7.70 -36.32
CA LEU A 13 -13.73 6.53 -37.20
C LEU A 13 -14.61 6.80 -38.43
N ASN A 14 -15.72 7.53 -38.29
CA ASN A 14 -16.55 7.96 -39.43
C ASN A 14 -15.81 8.93 -40.37
N GLY A 15 -14.87 9.72 -39.83
CA GLY A 15 -13.98 10.58 -40.62
C GLY A 15 -12.99 9.78 -41.47
N LEU A 16 -12.58 8.61 -41.00
CA LEU A 16 -11.64 7.72 -41.70
C LEU A 16 -12.30 6.82 -42.75
N LEU A 17 -13.63 6.80 -42.84
CA LEU A 17 -14.33 6.06 -43.88
C LEU A 17 -14.04 6.65 -45.27
N PRO A 18 -13.94 5.80 -46.32
CA PRO A 18 -13.86 6.28 -47.69
C PRO A 18 -15.05 7.17 -48.06
N THR A 19 -14.91 7.97 -49.11
CA THR A 19 -16.00 8.78 -49.66
C THR A 19 -16.89 7.95 -50.60
N GLY A 20 -18.18 8.25 -50.67
CA GLY A 20 -19.11 7.65 -51.63
C GLY A 20 -20.47 7.27 -51.02
N MET A 21 -21.42 6.86 -51.87
CA MET A 21 -22.79 6.55 -51.45
C MET A 21 -22.88 5.35 -50.48
N ALA A 22 -21.97 4.38 -50.60
CA ALA A 22 -21.90 3.24 -49.69
C ALA A 22 -21.46 3.62 -48.26
N TRP A 23 -20.70 4.72 -48.12
CA TRP A 23 -20.06 5.15 -46.87
C TRP A 23 -20.80 6.34 -46.24
N THR A 24 -22.10 6.15 -45.99
CA THR A 24 -22.94 7.18 -45.42
C THR A 24 -22.54 7.51 -43.98
N ARG A 25 -22.44 8.81 -43.65
CA ARG A 25 -22.12 9.32 -42.31
C ARG A 25 -23.37 9.65 -41.49
N ARG A 26 -24.55 9.20 -41.94
CA ARG A 26 -25.81 9.41 -41.21
C ARG A 26 -25.78 8.58 -39.92
N PRO A 27 -26.03 9.18 -38.74
CA PRO A 27 -25.90 8.50 -37.44
C PRO A 27 -26.72 7.20 -37.34
N GLU A 28 -27.89 7.18 -37.96
CA GLU A 28 -28.82 6.05 -37.91
C GLU A 28 -28.54 4.92 -38.90
N SER A 29 -27.57 5.12 -39.80
CA SER A 29 -27.20 4.11 -40.79
C SER A 29 -26.62 2.85 -40.15
N ALA A 30 -26.82 1.70 -40.81
CA ALA A 30 -26.24 0.43 -40.35
C ALA A 30 -24.72 0.53 -40.20
N ILE A 31 -24.04 1.20 -41.13
CA ILE A 31 -22.58 1.39 -41.06
C ILE A 31 -22.15 2.25 -39.88
N SER A 32 -22.84 3.37 -39.60
CA SER A 32 -22.53 4.19 -38.42
C SER A 32 -22.78 3.44 -37.10
N LYS A 33 -23.78 2.54 -37.06
CA LYS A 33 -24.02 1.66 -35.90
C LYS A 33 -22.89 0.64 -35.70
N VAL A 34 -22.38 0.06 -36.78
CA VAL A 34 -21.19 -0.82 -36.74
C VAL A 34 -19.95 -0.04 -36.29
N ILE A 35 -19.71 1.14 -36.84
CA ILE A 35 -18.59 2.00 -36.43
C ILE A 35 -18.69 2.38 -34.96
N ARG A 36 -19.89 2.70 -34.45
CA ARG A 36 -20.10 2.96 -33.02
C ARG A 36 -19.82 1.72 -32.16
N ALA A 37 -20.14 0.52 -32.64
CA ALA A 37 -19.80 -0.71 -31.94
C ALA A 37 -18.28 -0.92 -31.88
N LEU A 38 -17.57 -0.67 -32.98
CA LEU A 38 -16.09 -0.69 -33.01
C LEU A 38 -15.50 0.41 -32.12
N ALA A 39 -16.07 1.61 -32.10
CA ALA A 39 -15.62 2.71 -31.24
C ALA A 39 -15.62 2.33 -29.75
N ARG A 40 -16.52 1.43 -29.31
CA ARG A 40 -16.54 0.93 -27.94
C ARG A 40 -15.30 0.12 -27.58
N SER A 41 -14.72 -0.64 -28.51
CA SER A 41 -13.49 -1.40 -28.22
C SER A 41 -12.30 -0.46 -28.06
N TYR A 42 -12.22 0.61 -28.85
CA TYR A 42 -11.19 1.64 -28.70
C TYR A 42 -11.34 2.41 -27.38
N HIS A 43 -12.56 2.81 -27.02
CA HIS A 43 -12.82 3.45 -25.73
C HIS A 43 -12.42 2.56 -24.55
N ARG A 44 -12.75 1.26 -24.60
CA ARG A 44 -12.30 0.30 -23.59
C ARG A 44 -10.79 0.18 -23.54
N SER A 45 -10.13 0.06 -24.69
CA SER A 45 -8.66 -0.01 -24.77
C SER A 45 -7.98 1.23 -24.20
N ASP A 46 -8.55 2.43 -24.39
CA ASP A 46 -8.05 3.69 -23.82
C ASP A 46 -8.25 3.73 -22.29
N GLN A 47 -9.41 3.29 -21.81
CA GLN A 47 -9.68 3.14 -20.38
C GLN A 47 -8.72 2.16 -19.71
N ASP A 48 -8.52 0.99 -20.31
CA ASP A 48 -7.62 -0.04 -19.80
C ASP A 48 -6.17 0.47 -19.78
N ALA A 49 -5.74 1.19 -20.82
CA ALA A 49 -4.42 1.83 -20.84
C ALA A 49 -4.24 2.84 -19.72
N HIS A 50 -5.27 3.63 -19.40
CA HIS A 50 -5.22 4.57 -18.29
C HIS A 50 -5.13 3.85 -16.93
N LEU A 51 -5.96 2.82 -16.73
CA LEU A 51 -5.94 2.00 -15.52
C LEU A 51 -4.60 1.30 -15.33
N LEU A 52 -3.93 0.90 -16.41
CA LEU A 52 -2.58 0.33 -16.36
C LEU A 52 -1.54 1.39 -15.91
N LEU A 53 -1.65 2.63 -16.39
CA LEU A 53 -0.78 3.72 -15.93
C LEU A 53 -1.00 4.03 -14.45
N GLU A 54 -2.25 4.09 -13.98
CA GLU A 54 -2.56 4.27 -12.56
C GLU A 54 -2.07 3.07 -11.73
N GLY A 55 -2.21 1.85 -12.27
CA GLY A 55 -1.75 0.59 -11.69
C GLY A 55 -0.23 0.46 -11.60
N SER A 56 0.51 1.18 -12.46
CA SER A 56 1.97 1.17 -12.46
C SER A 56 2.57 1.84 -11.22
N PHE A 57 1.80 2.66 -10.49
CA PHE A 57 2.23 3.25 -9.23
C PHE A 57 1.66 2.43 -8.05
N PRO A 58 2.52 1.85 -7.19
CA PRO A 58 2.09 0.91 -6.16
C PRO A 58 1.12 1.51 -5.14
N ALA A 59 1.21 2.81 -4.86
CA ALA A 59 0.33 3.51 -3.93
C ALA A 59 -1.12 3.63 -4.44
N THR A 60 -1.32 3.56 -5.76
CA THR A 60 -2.65 3.66 -6.42
C THR A 60 -3.05 2.37 -7.11
N ALA A 61 -2.21 1.33 -7.03
CA ALA A 61 -2.43 0.08 -7.75
C ALA A 61 -3.67 -0.65 -7.22
N THR A 62 -4.67 -0.81 -8.08
CA THR A 62 -5.88 -1.61 -7.79
C THR A 62 -5.84 -2.91 -8.59
N ILE A 63 -5.97 -2.80 -9.91
CA ILE A 63 -5.96 -3.94 -10.83
C ILE A 63 -4.60 -4.65 -10.83
N MET A 64 -3.50 -3.89 -10.80
CA MET A 64 -2.13 -4.41 -10.81
C MET A 64 -1.58 -4.77 -9.42
N LEU A 65 -2.41 -4.67 -8.37
CA LEU A 65 -1.97 -4.94 -7.00
C LEU A 65 -1.46 -6.39 -6.81
N PRO A 66 -2.12 -7.44 -7.36
CA PRO A 66 -1.61 -8.81 -7.25
C PRO A 66 -0.22 -9.00 -7.88
N GLU A 67 0.06 -8.33 -9.00
CA GLU A 67 1.35 -8.38 -9.67
C GLU A 67 2.46 -7.72 -8.84
N TRP A 68 2.15 -6.59 -8.21
CA TRP A 68 3.07 -5.94 -7.26
C TRP A 68 3.36 -6.81 -6.05
N GLU A 69 2.33 -7.40 -5.46
CA GLU A 69 2.47 -8.31 -4.32
C GLU A 69 3.34 -9.51 -4.68
N LYS A 70 3.07 -10.14 -5.83
CA LYS A 70 3.86 -11.27 -6.31
C LYS A 70 5.33 -10.90 -6.53
N SER A 71 5.59 -9.75 -7.15
CA SER A 71 6.94 -9.23 -7.39
C SER A 71 7.72 -9.01 -6.10
N LEU A 72 7.03 -8.63 -5.01
CA LEU A 72 7.61 -8.39 -3.70
C LEU A 72 7.50 -9.58 -2.74
N GLY A 73 6.97 -10.73 -3.17
CA GLY A 73 6.72 -11.89 -2.32
C GLY A 73 5.80 -11.55 -1.14
N LEU A 74 4.66 -10.92 -1.44
CA LEU A 74 3.53 -10.70 -0.54
C LEU A 74 2.36 -11.60 -0.97
N PRO A 75 1.45 -11.99 -0.05
CA PRO A 75 1.54 -11.79 1.40
C PRO A 75 2.71 -12.57 2.00
N ASP A 76 3.35 -12.02 3.03
CA ASP A 76 4.42 -12.70 3.75
C ASP A 76 3.87 -13.46 4.96
N ASP A 77 4.73 -14.25 5.62
CA ASP A 77 4.33 -15.08 6.77
C ASP A 77 3.71 -14.26 7.91
N CYS A 78 4.03 -12.96 7.98
CA CYS A 78 3.49 -12.03 8.96
C CYS A 78 2.10 -11.48 8.61
N ALA A 79 1.60 -11.70 7.40
CA ALA A 79 0.27 -11.30 6.95
C ALA A 79 -0.76 -12.43 7.05
N ILE A 80 -0.37 -13.63 7.51
CA ILE A 80 -1.27 -14.79 7.59
C ILE A 80 -2.34 -14.57 8.67
N GLY A 81 -3.60 -14.55 8.26
CA GLY A 81 -4.77 -14.49 9.14
C GLY A 81 -5.35 -13.10 9.38
N GLU A 82 -4.78 -12.05 8.78
CA GLU A 82 -5.38 -10.71 8.77
C GLU A 82 -6.19 -10.50 7.49
N ILE A 83 -7.43 -10.00 7.62
CA ILE A 83 -8.21 -9.52 6.47
C ILE A 83 -7.67 -8.14 6.12
N ASP A 84 -6.72 -8.08 5.19
CA ASP A 84 -6.14 -6.81 4.75
C ASP A 84 -7.05 -6.11 3.73
N SER A 85 -7.39 -4.85 4.03
CA SER A 85 -8.04 -3.97 3.06
C SER A 85 -7.14 -3.70 1.84
N ILE A 86 -7.71 -3.35 0.70
CA ILE A 86 -6.92 -2.97 -0.49
C ILE A 86 -5.93 -1.85 -0.15
N SER A 87 -6.36 -0.88 0.66
CA SER A 87 -5.48 0.23 1.11
C SER A 87 -4.29 -0.24 1.96
N LEU A 88 -4.48 -1.23 2.84
CA LEU A 88 -3.40 -1.80 3.65
C LEU A 88 -2.44 -2.63 2.79
N ARG A 89 -2.96 -3.31 1.77
CA ARG A 89 -2.15 -4.05 0.79
C ARG A 89 -1.31 -3.12 -0.08
N GLN A 90 -1.86 -2.01 -0.54
CA GLN A 90 -1.10 -0.95 -1.24
C GLN A 90 0.03 -0.41 -0.35
N LYS A 91 -0.27 -0.11 0.92
CA LYS A 91 0.75 0.34 1.89
C LYS A 91 1.83 -0.69 2.15
N SER A 92 1.49 -1.98 2.26
CA SER A 92 2.49 -3.03 2.46
C SER A 92 3.42 -3.22 1.25
N VAL A 93 2.86 -3.10 0.04
CA VAL A 93 3.64 -3.06 -1.21
C VAL A 93 4.60 -1.87 -1.21
N VAL A 94 4.09 -0.66 -0.94
CA VAL A 94 4.92 0.57 -0.92
C VAL A 94 6.01 0.47 0.14
N ALA A 95 5.67 0.08 1.37
CA ALA A 95 6.61 -0.06 2.47
C ALA A 95 7.71 -1.09 2.14
N LYS A 96 7.36 -2.21 1.51
CA LYS A 96 8.34 -3.25 1.13
C LYS A 96 9.21 -2.83 -0.05
N LEU A 97 8.64 -2.11 -1.03
CA LEU A 97 9.37 -1.60 -2.20
C LEU A 97 10.37 -0.50 -1.84
N LEU A 98 9.97 0.45 -0.98
CA LEU A 98 10.80 1.58 -0.58
C LEU A 98 11.77 1.26 0.56
N ARG A 99 11.75 0.02 1.06
CA ARG A 99 12.59 -0.42 2.17
C ARG A 99 14.06 -0.43 1.77
N THR A 100 14.79 0.61 2.19
CA THR A 100 16.23 0.76 1.99
C THR A 100 17.07 0.09 3.08
N GLY A 101 16.43 -0.29 4.19
CA GLY A 101 17.11 -0.82 5.38
C GLY A 101 17.69 0.30 6.24
N GLY A 102 17.58 0.15 7.56
CA GLY A 102 18.06 1.13 8.52
C GLY A 102 18.05 0.54 9.94
N GLN A 103 18.87 1.13 10.82
CA GLN A 103 18.98 0.71 12.22
C GLN A 103 18.78 1.89 13.20
N SER A 104 18.20 3.00 12.72
CA SER A 104 17.91 4.16 13.57
C SER A 104 16.48 4.11 14.12
N LYS A 105 16.24 4.78 15.25
CA LYS A 105 14.88 4.96 15.80
C LYS A 105 13.92 5.56 14.78
N ALA A 106 14.37 6.60 14.08
CA ALA A 106 13.55 7.30 13.09
C ALA A 106 13.11 6.37 11.95
N TYR A 107 14.00 5.47 11.51
CA TYR A 107 13.67 4.46 10.50
C TYR A 107 12.56 3.51 10.98
N PHE A 108 12.70 2.97 12.19
CA PHE A 108 11.70 2.06 12.76
C PHE A 108 10.35 2.75 13.02
N ILE A 109 10.36 4.00 13.51
CA ILE A 109 9.14 4.78 13.71
C ILE A 109 8.44 5.06 12.37
N GLY A 110 9.21 5.42 11.33
CA GLY A 110 8.68 5.63 9.98
C GLY A 110 8.04 4.37 9.40
N LEU A 111 8.71 3.23 9.52
CA LEU A 111 8.20 1.95 9.04
C LEU A 111 6.90 1.54 9.75
N ALA A 112 6.81 1.73 11.06
CA ALA A 112 5.57 1.49 11.80
C ALA A 112 4.43 2.40 11.32
N ALA A 113 4.71 3.69 11.08
CA ALA A 113 3.72 4.64 10.60
C ALA A 113 3.18 4.28 9.20
N GLU A 114 4.04 3.79 8.30
CA GLU A 114 3.61 3.28 6.98
C GLU A 114 2.67 2.07 7.10
N LEU A 115 2.91 1.21 8.08
CA LEU A 115 2.06 0.07 8.41
C LEU A 115 0.78 0.45 9.16
N GLY A 116 0.60 1.73 9.54
CA GLY A 116 -0.56 2.24 10.28
C GLY A 116 -0.42 2.20 11.80
N PHE A 117 0.79 1.98 12.33
CA PHE A 117 1.06 1.92 13.76
C PHE A 117 1.76 3.17 14.27
N HIS A 118 1.30 3.68 15.41
CA HIS A 118 2.00 4.73 16.15
C HIS A 118 2.79 4.11 17.30
N ILE A 119 4.12 4.19 17.20
CA ILE A 119 5.02 3.58 18.18
C ILE A 119 6.03 4.59 18.72
N THR A 120 6.59 4.27 19.88
CA THR A 120 7.82 4.90 20.40
C THR A 120 8.91 3.86 20.59
N VAL A 121 10.17 4.25 20.40
CA VAL A 121 11.32 3.37 20.58
C VAL A 121 12.17 3.85 21.75
N THR A 122 12.30 3.00 22.76
CA THR A 122 13.18 3.22 23.93
C THR A 122 14.45 2.39 23.77
N GLU A 123 15.61 3.02 23.91
CA GLU A 123 16.89 2.34 24.02
C GLU A 123 17.34 2.34 25.47
N PHE A 124 18.07 1.31 25.87
CA PHE A 124 18.60 1.20 27.21
C PHE A 124 20.12 1.35 27.22
N ARG A 125 20.64 1.76 28.38
CA ARG A 125 22.08 1.79 28.66
C ARG A 125 22.38 0.96 29.89
N GLN A 126 23.60 0.46 29.97
CA GLN A 126 24.13 -0.15 31.19
C GLN A 126 24.18 0.88 32.33
N ALA A 127 23.90 0.42 33.55
CA ALA A 127 24.14 1.22 34.75
C ALA A 127 25.66 1.41 34.95
N ARG A 128 26.09 2.65 35.16
CA ARG A 128 27.51 2.99 35.34
C ARG A 128 27.68 3.92 36.52
N ALA A 129 28.63 3.60 37.40
CA ALA A 129 29.01 4.47 38.51
C ALA A 129 29.42 5.85 37.96
N GLY A 130 28.89 6.92 38.57
CA GLY A 130 29.11 8.30 38.13
C GLY A 130 28.20 8.79 36.99
N MET A 131 27.45 7.90 36.31
CA MET A 131 26.43 8.29 35.31
C MET A 131 25.00 7.89 35.72
N SER A 132 24.84 6.92 36.61
CA SER A 132 23.54 6.47 37.11
C SER A 132 23.27 7.03 38.50
N ALA A 133 22.01 7.38 38.76
CA ALA A 133 21.53 7.91 40.04
C ALA A 133 20.53 6.96 40.72
N CYS A 134 20.27 7.16 42.02
CA CYS A 134 19.20 6.43 42.72
C CYS A 134 17.85 6.68 42.04
N GLY A 135 17.15 5.60 41.69
CA GLY A 135 15.90 5.64 40.91
C GLY A 135 16.08 5.26 39.44
N ASP A 136 17.31 5.26 38.91
CA ASP A 136 17.58 4.74 37.56
C ASP A 136 17.50 3.22 37.53
N ALA A 137 17.18 2.67 36.35
CA ALA A 137 17.19 1.23 36.12
C ALA A 137 18.62 0.64 36.26
N LEU A 138 18.74 -0.43 37.04
CA LEU A 138 19.98 -1.18 37.27
C LEU A 138 20.24 -2.18 36.14
N ASN A 139 20.44 -1.64 34.94
CA ASN A 139 20.64 -2.41 33.72
C ASN A 139 22.04 -3.06 33.65
N GLY A 140 22.08 -4.37 33.40
CA GLY A 140 23.30 -5.16 33.17
C GLY A 140 23.97 -4.95 31.81
N GLY A 141 24.93 -5.81 31.47
CA GLY A 141 25.79 -5.67 30.28
C GLY A 141 25.10 -5.81 28.92
N ASP A 142 23.97 -6.54 28.86
CA ASP A 142 23.26 -6.81 27.59
C ASP A 142 22.27 -5.70 27.19
N TRP A 143 21.90 -4.84 28.13
CA TRP A 143 20.91 -3.79 27.93
C TRP A 143 21.23 -2.77 26.83
N PRO A 144 22.50 -2.45 26.50
CA PRO A 144 22.83 -1.65 25.32
C PRO A 144 22.34 -2.26 23.99
N PHE A 145 22.12 -3.57 23.93
CA PHE A 145 21.58 -4.27 22.76
C PHE A 145 20.06 -4.46 22.84
N VAL A 146 19.44 -4.11 23.98
CA VAL A 146 18.00 -4.19 24.18
C VAL A 146 17.37 -2.88 23.74
N TRP A 147 16.28 -2.98 22.99
CA TRP A 147 15.43 -1.85 22.65
C TRP A 147 13.97 -2.26 22.74
N ARG A 148 13.13 -1.33 23.20
CA ARG A 148 11.70 -1.58 23.42
C ARG A 148 10.86 -0.71 22.50
N ILE A 149 9.96 -1.35 21.77
CA ILE A 149 8.89 -0.70 21.05
C ILE A 149 7.70 -0.58 21.98
N SER A 150 7.16 0.62 22.15
CA SER A 150 5.93 0.84 22.91
C SER A 150 4.80 1.23 21.95
N ALA A 151 3.73 0.45 21.94
CA ALA A 151 2.53 0.64 21.11
C ALA A 151 1.27 0.65 22.00
N PRO A 152 0.13 1.20 21.52
CA PRO A 152 -1.14 1.07 22.22
C PRO A 152 -1.54 -0.39 22.44
N ALA A 153 -2.19 -0.68 23.56
CA ALA A 153 -2.66 -2.04 23.90
C ALA A 153 -3.49 -2.68 22.77
N THR A 154 -4.29 -1.89 22.08
CA THR A 154 -4.98 -2.28 20.84
C THR A 154 -4.90 -1.16 19.83
N THR A 155 -4.15 -1.36 18.75
CA THR A 155 -4.17 -0.44 17.61
C THR A 155 -5.45 -0.68 16.81
N ILE A 156 -6.24 0.38 16.60
CA ILE A 156 -7.44 0.35 15.76
C ILE A 156 -7.14 1.10 14.47
N ASN A 157 -7.23 0.41 13.34
CA ASN A 157 -7.15 1.00 12.02
C ASN A 157 -8.56 1.23 11.49
N TYR A 158 -8.88 2.46 11.10
CA TYR A 158 -10.19 2.83 10.59
C TYR A 158 -10.19 2.89 9.06
N ALA A 159 -11.31 2.51 8.45
CA ALA A 159 -11.58 2.83 7.06
C ALA A 159 -11.69 4.34 6.87
N VAL A 160 -11.12 4.85 5.77
CA VAL A 160 -11.08 6.28 5.45
C VAL A 160 -11.84 6.51 4.14
N ALA A 161 -12.72 7.52 4.13
CA ALA A 161 -13.44 7.90 2.93
C ALA A 161 -12.46 8.29 1.81
N GLY A 162 -12.63 7.69 0.63
CA GLY A 162 -11.73 7.89 -0.52
C GLY A 162 -10.43 7.08 -0.46
N GLY A 163 -10.15 6.37 0.63
CA GLY A 163 -9.02 5.44 0.74
C GLY A 163 -9.44 3.96 0.83
N SER A 164 -10.65 3.69 1.33
CA SER A 164 -11.20 2.34 1.46
C SER A 164 -12.05 1.94 0.26
N TYR A 165 -12.08 0.65 -0.03
CA TYR A 165 -12.77 0.04 -1.16
C TYR A 165 -13.96 -0.81 -0.68
N CYS A 166 -14.89 -1.10 -1.58
CA CYS A 166 -16.01 -1.99 -1.30
C CYS A 166 -15.50 -3.38 -0.88
N GLY A 167 -15.95 -3.86 0.27
CA GLY A 167 -15.52 -5.13 0.84
C GLY A 167 -14.41 -5.01 1.90
N ASP A 168 -13.79 -3.84 2.04
CA ASP A 168 -12.83 -3.59 3.11
C ASP A 168 -13.54 -3.53 4.48
N PRO A 169 -12.90 -4.04 5.57
CA PRO A 169 -13.44 -3.88 6.91
C PRO A 169 -13.45 -2.40 7.33
N LEU A 170 -14.51 -1.96 7.99
CA LEU A 170 -14.61 -0.58 8.51
C LEU A 170 -13.61 -0.30 9.63
N ARG A 171 -13.18 -1.34 10.34
CA ARG A 171 -12.16 -1.30 11.38
C ARG A 171 -11.37 -2.61 11.41
N SER A 172 -10.07 -2.54 11.63
CA SER A 172 -9.23 -3.68 12.01
C SER A 172 -8.45 -3.38 13.29
N TRP A 173 -7.96 -4.43 13.94
CA TRP A 173 -7.47 -4.41 15.31
C TRP A 173 -6.37 -5.45 15.49
N GLY A 174 -5.37 -5.08 16.31
CA GLY A 174 -4.29 -5.97 16.73
C GLY A 174 -2.90 -5.43 16.43
N ASN A 175 -1.91 -5.98 17.13
CA ASN A 175 -0.49 -5.62 17.00
C ASN A 175 0.37 -6.76 16.44
N LYS A 176 -0.24 -7.90 16.06
CA LYS A 176 0.48 -9.12 15.64
C LYS A 176 1.33 -8.90 14.38
N LYS A 177 0.79 -8.18 13.38
CA LYS A 177 1.53 -7.79 12.18
C LYS A 177 2.74 -6.92 12.51
N LEU A 178 2.59 -5.95 13.43
CA LEU A 178 3.70 -5.14 13.92
C LEU A 178 4.78 -6.02 14.57
N GLU A 179 4.39 -6.90 15.50
CA GLU A 179 5.32 -7.79 16.19
C GLU A 179 6.13 -8.65 15.23
N CYS A 180 5.45 -9.35 14.32
CA CYS A 180 6.09 -10.25 13.37
C CYS A 180 7.03 -9.52 12.41
N GLN A 181 6.59 -8.38 11.86
CA GLN A 181 7.43 -7.59 10.96
C GLN A 181 8.68 -7.10 11.66
N PHE A 182 8.55 -6.58 12.89
CA PHE A 182 9.68 -6.03 13.63
C PHE A 182 10.66 -7.10 14.10
N GLN A 183 10.19 -8.28 14.50
CA GLN A 183 11.05 -9.43 14.80
C GLN A 183 11.85 -9.88 13.57
N ARG A 184 11.28 -9.78 12.37
CA ARG A 184 11.95 -10.19 11.14
C ARG A 184 13.04 -9.22 10.69
N ILE A 185 12.84 -7.92 10.91
CA ILE A 185 13.78 -6.87 10.48
C ILE A 185 14.78 -6.49 11.58
N SER A 186 14.52 -6.85 12.84
CA SER A 186 15.41 -6.53 13.94
C SER A 186 16.78 -7.15 13.71
N PRO A 187 17.88 -6.40 13.88
CA PRO A 187 19.22 -6.95 13.76
C PRO A 187 19.39 -8.14 14.72
N SER A 188 19.99 -9.23 14.24
CA SER A 188 20.10 -10.50 14.98
C SER A 188 20.88 -10.40 16.29
N HIS A 189 21.74 -9.39 16.43
CA HIS A 189 22.52 -9.13 17.63
C HIS A 189 21.80 -8.26 18.67
N THR A 190 20.57 -7.81 18.38
CA THR A 190 19.76 -6.96 19.27
C THR A 190 18.59 -7.74 19.85
N ILE A 191 18.13 -7.32 21.02
CA ILE A 191 17.00 -7.93 21.71
C ILE A 191 15.83 -6.94 21.65
N LEU A 192 14.81 -7.29 20.88
CA LEU A 192 13.60 -6.50 20.74
C LEU A 192 12.57 -6.88 21.81
N GLN A 193 12.08 -5.88 22.55
CA GLN A 193 10.96 -6.02 23.47
C GLN A 193 9.73 -5.25 22.98
N PHE A 194 8.54 -5.81 23.18
CA PHE A 194 7.26 -5.14 22.94
C PHE A 194 6.64 -4.72 24.27
N GLY A 195 6.35 -3.42 24.40
CA GLY A 195 5.62 -2.83 25.50
C GLY A 195 4.26 -2.35 25.03
N TYR A 196 3.23 -2.63 25.82
CA TYR A 196 1.87 -2.17 25.58
C TYR A 196 1.44 -1.21 26.67
N SER A 197 1.21 0.04 26.30
CA SER A 197 0.63 1.03 27.20
C SER A 197 -0.86 1.20 26.90
N GLN A 198 -1.65 1.41 27.96
CA GLN A 198 -3.06 1.80 27.82
C GLN A 198 -3.19 3.21 27.26
#